data_AF-A0A373VDK3-F1
#
_entry.id   AF-A0A373VDK3-F1
#
_cell.length_a   1.000
_cell.length_b   1.000
_cell.length_c   1.000
_cell.angle_alpha   90.00
_cell.angle_beta   90.00
_cell.angle_gamma   90.00
#
_symmetry.space_group_name_H-M   'P 1'
#
loop_
_entity.id
_entity.type
_entity.pdbx_description
1 polymer ?
#
loop_
_entity_poly.entity_id
_entity_poly.type
_entity_poly.pdbx_seq_one_letter_code
_entity_poly.pdbx_strand_id
1 'polypeptide(L)'
;MKNSGYNDVNRRGKKSAQGGFKMIRTGDVRMNDEEMKDLYVMMLSLQSLQNRGITIKETFHRSIRTLLLWYQQSENMEYLDLALLHVQAYTNMGFALDDREDTVRVILEKTGKKKEDFIPRGYLIGKKIRLNKTQVRSMIGRWKPSRENPMTISEVIEEIIDRVKNHAEGRYIYQYSRASGSTQEEPEVYELVINEEESYFYDVKNFRFYTFMEE
;
A
#
# COMPACT_ATOMS: atom_id res chain seq x y z
N MET A 1 65.25 -36.97 12.92
CA MET A 1 65.23 -38.41 13.31
C MET A 1 63.81 -38.79 13.75
N LYS A 2 63.25 -39.81 13.11
CA LYS A 2 62.18 -40.75 13.53
C LYS A 2 60.76 -40.25 13.93
N ASN A 3 59.82 -40.54 13.01
CA ASN A 3 58.54 -41.26 13.12
C ASN A 3 57.59 -41.06 14.32
N SER A 4 56.31 -40.84 14.00
CA SER A 4 55.14 -41.70 14.35
C SER A 4 53.84 -40.92 14.01
N GLY A 5 52.75 -41.45 13.45
CA GLY A 5 52.37 -42.80 13.09
C GLY A 5 51.02 -42.80 12.35
N TYR A 6 50.87 -43.81 11.50
CA TYR A 6 49.70 -44.35 10.81
C TYR A 6 48.34 -44.34 11.56
N ASN A 7 47.25 -44.01 10.85
CA ASN A 7 46.14 -44.90 10.43
C ASN A 7 44.77 -44.17 10.43
N ASP A 8 44.17 -44.02 9.26
CA ASP A 8 42.75 -43.70 9.11
C ASP A 8 42.04 -44.86 8.39
N VAL A 9 41.22 -45.60 9.14
CA VAL A 9 40.37 -46.69 8.65
C VAL A 9 38.91 -46.31 8.88
N ASN A 10 38.27 -45.88 7.80
CA ASN A 10 36.95 -46.28 7.32
C ASN A 10 35.84 -46.55 8.35
N ARG A 11 34.83 -45.66 8.42
CA ARG A 11 33.45 -46.02 8.81
C ARG A 11 32.41 -45.36 7.91
N ARG A 12 31.81 -46.19 7.06
CA ARG A 12 30.57 -45.92 6.32
C ARG A 12 29.40 -45.79 7.31
N GLY A 13 28.60 -44.74 7.15
CA GLY A 13 27.26 -44.59 7.73
C GLY A 13 26.29 -44.14 6.66
N LYS A 14 25.41 -45.05 6.23
CA LYS A 14 24.30 -44.83 5.28
C LYS A 14 23.42 -43.66 5.74
N LYS A 15 23.06 -42.74 4.83
CA LYS A 15 21.85 -41.91 4.98
C LYS A 15 20.89 -42.22 3.85
N SER A 16 19.76 -42.78 4.28
CA SER A 16 18.55 -43.09 3.53
C SER A 16 17.94 -41.85 2.91
N ALA A 17 17.49 -42.01 1.66
CA ALA A 17 16.59 -41.09 1.00
C ALA A 17 15.25 -41.05 1.75
N GLN A 18 14.88 -39.87 2.26
CA GLN A 18 13.50 -39.51 2.50
C GLN A 18 13.22 -38.25 1.69
N GLY A 19 12.53 -38.45 0.57
CA GLY A 19 11.90 -37.38 -0.19
C GLY A 19 10.85 -36.71 0.69
N GLY A 20 11.22 -35.60 1.31
CA GLY A 20 10.27 -34.68 1.90
C GLY A 20 9.59 -33.92 0.77
N PHE A 21 8.36 -34.29 0.45
CA PHE A 21 7.46 -33.47 -0.34
C PHE A 21 7.24 -32.16 0.42
N LYS A 22 7.96 -31.11 0.03
CA LYS A 22 7.77 -29.77 0.61
C LYS A 22 6.49 -29.22 0.01
N MET A 23 5.38 -29.31 0.76
CA MET A 23 4.17 -28.58 0.42
C MET A 23 4.50 -27.09 0.37
N ILE A 24 4.55 -26.53 -0.84
CA ILE A 24 4.62 -25.09 -1.07
C ILE A 24 3.22 -24.58 -0.72
N ARG A 25 3.07 -23.91 0.42
CA ARG A 25 1.87 -23.11 0.68
C ARG A 25 1.79 -22.06 -0.43
N THR A 26 0.70 -22.07 -1.18
CA THR A 26 0.30 -21.13 -2.24
C THR A 26 0.02 -19.72 -1.70
N GLY A 27 0.89 -19.17 -0.83
CA GLY A 27 0.61 -17.96 -0.06
C GLY A 27 1.73 -16.93 0.06
N ASP A 28 2.95 -17.16 -0.44
CA ASP A 28 4.03 -16.17 -0.39
C ASP A 28 4.93 -16.26 -1.63
N VAL A 29 4.35 -16.04 -2.81
CA VAL A 29 5.18 -15.60 -3.95
C VAL A 29 5.50 -14.14 -3.66
N ARG A 30 6.73 -13.88 -3.22
CA ARG A 30 7.23 -12.50 -3.12
C ARG A 30 7.10 -11.87 -4.49
N MET A 31 6.34 -10.78 -4.56
CA MET A 31 6.22 -9.94 -5.73
C MET A 31 7.63 -9.51 -6.15
N ASN A 32 7.94 -9.65 -7.44
CA ASN A 32 9.26 -9.32 -7.94
C ASN A 32 9.44 -7.80 -8.08
N ASP A 33 10.67 -7.34 -8.32
CA ASP A 33 10.97 -5.90 -8.37
C ASP A 33 10.28 -5.15 -9.52
N GLU A 34 9.96 -5.84 -10.62
CA GLU A 34 9.26 -5.26 -11.78
C GLU A 34 7.77 -5.08 -11.47
N GLU A 35 7.12 -6.13 -10.97
CA GLU A 35 5.74 -6.07 -10.49
C GLU A 35 5.58 -4.97 -9.42
N MET A 36 6.58 -4.81 -8.54
CA MET A 36 6.57 -3.75 -7.51
C MET A 36 6.64 -2.34 -8.10
N LYS A 37 7.38 -2.15 -9.19
CA LYS A 37 7.44 -0.86 -9.88
C LYS A 37 6.13 -0.55 -10.58
N ASP A 38 5.52 -1.54 -11.22
CA ASP A 38 4.23 -1.37 -11.88
C ASP A 38 3.14 -1.01 -10.88
N LEU A 39 3.13 -1.67 -9.72
CA LEU A 39 2.23 -1.32 -8.63
C LEU A 39 2.45 0.10 -8.10
N TYR A 40 3.72 0.51 -7.93
CA TYR A 40 4.07 1.87 -7.50
C TYR A 40 3.53 2.93 -8.48
N VAL A 41 3.79 2.73 -9.77
CA VAL A 41 3.29 3.61 -10.84
C VAL A 41 1.78 3.64 -10.84
N MET A 42 1.12 2.49 -10.67
CA MET A 42 -0.34 2.43 -10.65
C MET A 42 -0.95 3.19 -9.48
N MET A 43 -0.39 3.04 -8.27
CA MET A 43 -0.82 3.81 -7.09
C MET A 43 -0.63 5.32 -7.30
N LEU A 44 0.46 5.74 -7.95
CA LEU A 44 0.67 7.14 -8.34
C LEU A 44 -0.40 7.63 -9.32
N SER A 45 -0.72 6.84 -10.35
CA SER A 45 -1.75 7.15 -11.34
C SER A 45 -3.11 7.36 -10.67
N LEU A 46 -3.49 6.46 -9.76
CA LEU A 46 -4.74 6.56 -9.00
C LEU A 46 -4.81 7.81 -8.10
N GLN A 47 -3.71 8.18 -7.45
CA GLN A 47 -3.65 9.37 -6.58
C GLN A 47 -3.58 10.69 -7.37
N SER A 48 -3.11 10.68 -8.63
CA SER A 48 -2.74 11.91 -9.36
C SER A 48 -3.89 12.91 -9.53
N LEU A 49 -5.11 12.42 -9.79
CA LEU A 49 -6.28 13.25 -10.05
C LEU A 49 -6.95 13.82 -8.80
N GLN A 50 -6.56 13.33 -7.61
CA GLN A 50 -7.01 13.90 -6.33
C GLN A 50 -6.70 15.40 -6.25
N ASN A 51 -5.56 15.82 -6.78
CA ASN A 51 -5.15 17.23 -6.81
C ASN A 51 -6.06 18.12 -7.69
N ARG A 52 -6.98 17.52 -8.44
CA ARG A 52 -7.97 18.17 -9.29
C ARG A 52 -9.41 17.92 -8.82
N GLY A 53 -9.59 17.38 -7.60
CA GLY A 53 -10.88 17.12 -7.00
C GLY A 53 -11.57 15.83 -7.48
N ILE A 54 -10.86 14.94 -8.17
CA ILE A 54 -11.39 13.63 -8.56
C ILE A 54 -10.81 12.60 -7.58
N THR A 55 -11.67 11.91 -6.83
CA THR A 55 -11.25 11.00 -5.75
C THR A 55 -10.49 9.79 -6.29
N ILE A 56 -9.72 9.13 -5.41
CA ILE A 56 -9.05 7.87 -5.76
C ILE A 56 -10.09 6.82 -6.16
N LYS A 57 -11.18 6.68 -5.39
CA LYS A 57 -12.29 5.77 -5.72
C LYS A 57 -12.85 6.02 -7.11
N GLU A 58 -13.16 7.27 -7.43
CA GLU A 58 -13.73 7.61 -8.73
C GLU A 58 -12.73 7.34 -9.87
N THR A 59 -11.46 7.69 -9.66
CA THR A 59 -10.39 7.39 -10.61
C THR A 59 -10.25 5.89 -10.83
N PHE A 60 -10.26 5.09 -9.75
CA PHE A 60 -10.21 3.64 -9.80
C PHE A 60 -11.38 3.06 -10.61
N HIS A 61 -12.63 3.39 -10.24
CA HIS A 61 -13.82 2.83 -10.89
C HIS A 61 -13.93 3.23 -12.36
N ARG A 62 -13.65 4.49 -12.71
CA ARG A 62 -13.64 4.94 -14.10
C ARG A 62 -12.58 4.23 -14.93
N SER A 63 -11.37 4.06 -14.38
CA SER A 63 -10.28 3.39 -15.07
C SER A 63 -10.62 1.92 -15.37
N ILE A 64 -11.05 1.15 -14.37
CA ILE A 64 -11.35 -0.28 -14.57
C ILE A 64 -12.57 -0.48 -15.49
N ARG A 65 -13.56 0.42 -15.46
CA ARG A 65 -14.72 0.39 -16.38
C ARG A 65 -14.28 0.63 -17.81
N THR A 66 -13.37 1.58 -18.02
CA THR A 66 -12.83 1.90 -19.35
C THR A 66 -12.00 0.72 -19.90
N LEU A 67 -11.15 0.12 -19.07
CA LEU A 67 -10.36 -1.04 -19.45
C LEU A 67 -11.24 -2.24 -19.81
N LEU A 68 -12.30 -2.49 -19.05
CA LEU A 68 -13.26 -3.55 -19.35
C LEU A 68 -13.96 -3.31 -20.70
N LEU A 69 -14.33 -2.07 -21.02
CA LEU A 69 -14.93 -1.72 -22.31
C LEU A 69 -13.96 -1.97 -23.47
N TRP A 70 -12.69 -1.58 -23.34
CA TRP A 70 -11.68 -1.84 -24.37
C TRP A 70 -11.40 -3.33 -24.54
N TYR A 71 -11.38 -4.10 -23.46
CA TYR A 71 -11.32 -5.55 -23.53
C TYR A 71 -12.51 -6.13 -24.31
N GLN A 72 -13.74 -5.70 -24.01
CA GLN A 72 -14.94 -6.18 -24.70
C GLN A 72 -14.93 -5.90 -26.21
N GLN A 73 -14.27 -4.81 -26.64
CA GLN A 73 -14.19 -4.42 -28.04
C GLN A 73 -13.06 -5.12 -28.81
N SER A 74 -11.96 -5.44 -28.14
CA SER A 74 -10.71 -5.90 -28.78
C SER A 74 -10.34 -7.34 -28.46
N GLU A 75 -10.92 -7.92 -27.40
CA GLU A 75 -10.52 -9.18 -26.77
C GLU A 75 -9.05 -9.19 -26.30
N ASN A 76 -8.39 -8.03 -26.22
CA ASN A 76 -7.01 -7.94 -25.77
C ASN A 76 -6.90 -8.09 -24.25
N MET A 77 -6.29 -9.18 -23.82
CA MET A 77 -6.13 -9.55 -22.40
C MET A 77 -5.31 -8.53 -21.59
N GLU A 78 -4.43 -7.76 -22.22
CA GLU A 78 -3.61 -6.73 -21.55
C GLU A 78 -4.49 -5.70 -20.80
N TYR A 79 -5.69 -5.43 -21.31
CA TYR A 79 -6.64 -4.54 -20.61
C TYR A 79 -7.20 -5.15 -19.33
N LEU A 80 -7.44 -6.46 -19.31
CA LEU A 80 -7.86 -7.15 -18.09
C LEU A 80 -6.71 -7.24 -17.09
N ASP A 81 -5.50 -7.55 -17.54
CA ASP A 81 -4.32 -7.61 -16.67
C ASP A 81 -4.03 -6.25 -16.03
N LEU A 82 -4.12 -5.17 -16.81
CA LEU A 82 -3.99 -3.81 -16.29
C LEU A 82 -5.13 -3.45 -15.32
N ALA A 83 -6.35 -3.94 -15.54
CA ALA A 83 -7.45 -3.72 -14.61
C ALA A 83 -7.23 -4.46 -13.28
N LEU A 84 -6.67 -5.68 -13.30
CA LEU A 84 -6.27 -6.38 -12.07
C LEU A 84 -5.16 -5.63 -11.32
N LEU A 85 -4.23 -5.00 -12.03
CA LEU A 85 -3.21 -4.15 -11.41
C LEU A 85 -3.83 -2.92 -10.73
N HIS A 86 -4.87 -2.31 -11.31
CA HIS A 86 -5.62 -1.23 -10.65
C HIS A 86 -6.30 -1.73 -9.36
N VAL A 87 -6.90 -2.92 -9.40
CA VAL A 87 -7.54 -3.55 -8.21
C VAL A 87 -6.50 -3.81 -7.12
N GLN A 88 -5.32 -4.33 -7.48
CA GLN A 88 -4.22 -4.55 -6.54
C GLN A 88 -3.67 -3.23 -6.00
N ALA A 89 -3.53 -2.19 -6.82
CA ALA A 89 -3.09 -0.86 -6.38
C ALA A 89 -4.06 -0.23 -5.39
N TYR A 90 -5.36 -0.27 -5.69
CA TYR A 90 -6.41 0.28 -4.81
C TYR A 90 -6.42 -0.41 -3.44
N THR A 91 -6.29 -1.74 -3.41
CA THR A 91 -6.15 -2.48 -2.14
C THR A 91 -4.82 -2.19 -1.43
N ASN A 92 -3.72 -2.08 -2.15
CA ASN A 92 -2.42 -1.70 -1.59
C ASN A 92 -2.42 -0.29 -0.99
N MET A 93 -3.26 0.63 -1.47
CA MET A 93 -3.45 1.94 -0.84
C MET A 93 -4.29 1.86 0.46
N GLY A 94 -4.83 0.68 0.80
CA GLY A 94 -5.58 0.43 2.03
C GLY A 94 -7.10 0.56 1.89
N PHE A 95 -7.60 0.79 0.68
CA PHE A 95 -9.03 0.87 0.40
C PHE A 95 -9.67 -0.53 0.33
N ALA A 96 -10.94 -0.60 0.70
CA ALA A 96 -11.72 -1.83 0.62
C ALA A 96 -12.34 -1.97 -0.78
N LEU A 97 -12.27 -3.15 -1.36
CA LEU A 97 -13.05 -3.46 -2.56
C LEU A 97 -14.52 -3.63 -2.18
N ASP A 98 -15.42 -2.86 -2.77
CA ASP A 98 -16.86 -3.15 -2.73
C ASP A 98 -17.15 -4.22 -3.80
N ASP A 99 -17.67 -5.37 -3.38
CA ASP A 99 -18.05 -6.48 -4.26
C ASP A 99 -19.45 -6.34 -4.84
N ARG A 100 -20.22 -5.35 -4.38
CA ARG A 100 -21.51 -4.96 -4.97
C ARG A 100 -21.33 -4.13 -6.23
N GLU A 101 -20.12 -3.60 -6.47
CA GLU A 101 -19.79 -2.88 -7.69
C GLU A 101 -19.68 -3.81 -8.88
N ASP A 102 -20.57 -3.61 -9.87
CA ASP A 102 -20.72 -4.49 -11.02
C ASP A 102 -19.42 -4.64 -11.83
N THR A 103 -18.63 -3.57 -11.94
CA THR A 103 -17.41 -3.59 -12.77
C THR A 103 -16.32 -4.47 -12.16
N VAL A 104 -16.10 -4.36 -10.84
CA VAL A 104 -15.10 -5.18 -10.13
C VAL A 104 -15.48 -6.65 -10.22
N ARG A 105 -16.76 -6.97 -9.96
CA ARG A 105 -17.26 -8.35 -10.05
C ARG A 105 -17.04 -8.96 -11.42
N VAL A 106 -17.36 -8.24 -12.50
CA VAL A 106 -17.18 -8.74 -13.88
C VAL A 106 -15.72 -8.99 -14.22
N ILE A 107 -14.80 -8.11 -13.78
CA ILE A 107 -13.35 -8.31 -14.00
C ILE A 107 -12.87 -9.57 -13.27
N LEU A 108 -13.28 -9.75 -12.01
CA LEU A 108 -12.93 -10.93 -11.21
C LEU A 108 -13.46 -12.22 -11.85
N GLU A 109 -14.71 -12.24 -12.28
CA GLU A 109 -15.33 -13.39 -12.98
C GLU A 109 -14.58 -13.74 -14.28
N LYS A 110 -14.28 -12.74 -15.12
CA LYS A 110 -13.57 -12.95 -16.40
C LYS A 110 -12.15 -13.48 -16.22
N THR A 111 -11.50 -13.12 -15.13
CA THR A 111 -10.11 -13.49 -14.84
C THR A 111 -10.00 -14.73 -13.94
N GLY A 112 -11.13 -15.27 -13.48
CA GLY A 112 -11.18 -16.39 -12.53
C GLY A 112 -10.59 -16.06 -11.16
N LYS A 113 -10.51 -14.76 -10.81
CA LYS A 113 -9.99 -14.26 -9.54
C LYS A 113 -11.12 -14.05 -8.55
N LYS A 114 -10.76 -13.99 -7.26
CA LYS A 114 -11.67 -13.64 -6.17
C LYS A 114 -11.17 -12.41 -5.46
N LYS A 115 -12.07 -11.73 -4.74
CA LYS A 115 -11.73 -10.55 -3.93
C LYS A 115 -10.61 -10.85 -2.93
N GLU A 116 -10.61 -12.05 -2.35
CA GLU A 116 -9.62 -12.50 -1.36
C GLU A 116 -8.22 -12.65 -1.96
N ASP A 117 -8.09 -12.72 -3.29
CA ASP A 117 -6.79 -12.73 -3.95
C ASP A 117 -6.09 -11.36 -3.84
N PHE A 118 -6.81 -10.27 -3.55
CA PHE A 118 -6.28 -8.91 -3.51
C PHE A 118 -6.02 -8.43 -2.08
N ILE A 119 -5.25 -9.20 -1.33
CA ILE A 119 -4.64 -8.71 -0.09
C ILE A 119 -3.49 -7.74 -0.43
N PRO A 120 -3.23 -6.69 0.36
CA PRO A 120 -2.07 -5.82 0.15
C PRO A 120 -0.76 -6.62 0.20
N ARG A 121 0.12 -6.44 -0.79
CA ARG A 121 1.41 -7.18 -0.88
C ARG A 121 2.61 -6.26 -1.01
N GLY A 122 3.81 -6.81 -0.80
CA GLY A 122 5.07 -6.09 -0.97
C GLY A 122 5.36 -5.09 0.15
N TYR A 123 6.17 -4.07 -0.13
CA TYR A 123 6.51 -3.01 0.84
C TYR A 123 5.57 -1.80 0.78
N LEU A 124 4.71 -1.72 -0.23
CA LEU A 124 3.73 -0.65 -0.47
C LEU A 124 2.38 -0.96 0.18
N ILE A 125 2.39 -1.35 1.45
CA ILE A 125 1.17 -1.77 2.15
C ILE A 125 0.56 -0.57 2.91
N GLY A 126 -0.63 -0.17 2.48
CA GLY A 126 -1.50 0.77 3.17
C GLY A 126 -1.98 0.21 4.51
N LYS A 127 -2.19 1.09 5.49
CA LYS A 127 -2.53 0.70 6.86
C LYS A 127 -3.90 1.20 7.27
N LYS A 128 -4.69 0.33 7.90
CA LYS A 128 -5.95 0.71 8.54
C LYS A 128 -5.68 1.23 9.95
N ILE A 129 -6.21 2.42 10.26
CA ILE A 129 -5.95 3.18 11.49
C ILE A 129 -7.26 3.40 12.24
N ARG A 130 -7.29 3.05 13.53
CA ARG A 130 -8.38 3.42 14.44
C ARG A 130 -8.21 4.88 14.81
N LEU A 131 -9.33 5.56 14.99
CA LEU A 131 -9.36 6.99 15.26
C LEU A 131 -9.08 7.32 16.73
N ASN A 132 -7.92 6.87 17.23
CA ASN A 132 -7.39 7.17 18.56
C ASN A 132 -6.01 7.82 18.46
N LYS A 133 -5.64 8.56 19.52
CA LYS A 133 -4.41 9.36 19.54
C LYS A 133 -3.15 8.55 19.24
N THR A 134 -3.06 7.32 19.76
CA THR A 134 -1.88 6.46 19.58
C THR A 134 -1.70 6.04 18.12
N GLN A 135 -2.76 5.58 17.46
CA GLN A 135 -2.64 5.12 16.08
C GLN A 135 -2.54 6.29 15.10
N VAL A 136 -3.25 7.40 15.34
CA VAL A 136 -3.09 8.63 14.54
C VAL A 136 -1.67 9.19 14.67
N ARG A 137 -1.10 9.24 15.89
CA ARG A 137 0.31 9.60 16.12
C ARG A 137 1.26 8.73 15.29
N SER A 138 0.97 7.45 15.11
CA SER A 138 1.85 6.51 14.42
C SER A 138 1.97 6.76 12.91
N MET A 139 1.03 7.52 12.33
CA MET A 139 1.08 7.91 10.92
C MET A 139 2.11 9.01 10.66
N ILE A 140 2.41 9.82 11.68
CA ILE A 140 3.24 11.02 11.59
C ILE A 140 4.64 10.69 12.10
N GLY A 141 5.66 11.16 11.38
CA GLY A 141 7.06 10.98 11.73
C GLY A 141 7.48 11.86 12.92
N ARG A 142 8.61 12.55 12.75
CA ARG A 142 9.08 13.50 13.76
C ARG A 142 8.34 14.80 13.52
N TRP A 143 7.77 15.37 14.58
CA TRP A 143 7.07 16.64 14.50
C TRP A 143 7.56 17.57 15.59
N LYS A 144 7.84 18.82 15.22
CA LYS A 144 8.18 19.88 16.16
C LYS A 144 7.54 21.18 15.68
N PRO A 145 6.85 21.92 16.56
CA PRO A 145 6.38 23.26 16.27
C PRO A 145 7.48 24.15 15.68
N SER A 146 7.12 24.92 14.66
CA SER A 146 7.97 25.94 14.06
C SER A 146 7.19 27.26 13.94
N ARG A 147 7.85 28.33 13.49
CA ARG A 147 7.18 29.60 13.22
C ARG A 147 6.14 29.48 12.09
N GLU A 148 6.39 28.61 11.12
CA GLU A 148 5.50 28.36 9.98
C GLU A 148 4.37 27.39 10.32
N ASN A 149 4.64 26.43 11.21
CA ASN A 149 3.68 25.44 11.70
C ASN A 149 3.71 25.40 13.23
N PRO A 150 2.97 26.30 13.92
CA PRO A 150 3.07 26.46 15.37
C PRO A 150 2.43 25.32 16.16
N MET A 151 1.64 24.46 15.49
CA MET A 151 0.95 23.36 16.15
C MET A 151 1.92 22.34 16.74
N THR A 152 1.67 21.95 17.97
CA THR A 152 2.25 20.77 18.61
C THR A 152 1.76 19.50 17.95
N ILE A 153 2.52 18.42 18.10
CA ILE A 153 2.10 17.11 17.59
C ILE A 153 0.77 16.67 18.21
N SER A 154 0.51 17.02 19.47
CA SER A 154 -0.76 16.74 20.13
C SER A 154 -1.90 17.47 19.45
N GLU A 155 -1.75 18.77 19.16
CA GLU A 155 -2.79 19.55 18.45
C GLU A 155 -3.04 19.01 17.04
N VAL A 156 -1.99 18.63 16.30
CA VAL A 156 -2.14 18.02 14.97
C VAL A 156 -2.94 16.71 15.05
N ILE A 157 -2.65 15.86 16.05
CA ILE A 157 -3.37 14.59 16.25
C ILE A 157 -4.84 14.83 16.57
N GLU A 158 -5.13 15.75 17.48
CA GLU A 158 -6.50 16.08 17.88
C GLU A 158 -7.28 16.66 16.70
N GLU A 159 -6.65 17.54 15.92
CA GLU A 159 -7.27 18.12 14.72
C GLU A 159 -7.58 17.06 13.66
N ILE A 160 -6.65 16.12 13.39
CA ILE A 160 -6.90 15.02 12.45
C ILE A 160 -8.07 14.16 12.94
N ILE A 161 -8.09 13.82 14.23
CA ILE A 161 -9.18 13.03 14.83
C ILE A 161 -10.50 13.78 14.68
N ASP A 162 -10.54 15.05 15.06
CA ASP A 162 -11.74 15.88 15.01
C ASP A 162 -12.28 16.01 13.58
N ARG A 163 -11.41 16.31 12.61
CA ARG A 163 -11.80 16.44 11.20
C ARG A 163 -12.37 15.16 10.63
N VAL A 164 -11.72 14.02 10.88
CA VAL A 164 -12.22 12.72 10.41
C VAL A 164 -13.54 12.36 11.11
N LYS A 165 -13.65 12.58 12.43
CA LYS A 165 -14.88 12.30 13.19
C LYS A 165 -16.07 13.14 12.72
N ASN A 166 -15.83 14.41 12.45
CA ASN A 166 -16.86 15.35 12.02
C ASN A 166 -17.06 15.35 10.50
N HIS A 167 -16.37 14.46 9.77
CA HIS A 167 -16.39 14.41 8.31
C HIS A 167 -16.17 15.79 7.68
N ALA A 168 -15.19 16.54 8.20
CA ALA A 168 -14.84 17.85 7.69
C ALA A 168 -14.18 17.69 6.33
N GLU A 169 -14.99 17.75 5.27
CA GLU A 169 -14.53 17.59 3.89
C GLU A 169 -13.45 18.62 3.55
N GLY A 170 -12.41 18.13 2.88
CA GLY A 170 -11.31 18.97 2.47
C GLY A 170 -10.01 18.23 2.27
N ARG A 171 -9.03 18.99 1.79
CA ARG A 171 -7.65 18.57 1.63
C ARG A 171 -6.79 19.40 2.57
N TYR A 172 -6.18 18.75 3.55
CA TYR A 172 -5.38 19.40 4.58
C TYR A 172 -3.93 18.95 4.50
N ILE A 173 -3.02 19.90 4.39
CA ILE A 173 -1.58 19.64 4.23
C ILE A 173 -0.89 19.93 5.55
N TYR A 174 -0.21 18.93 6.08
CA TYR A 174 0.64 19.07 7.27
C TYR A 174 2.10 18.98 6.83
N GLN A 175 2.84 20.05 7.02
CA GLN A 175 4.25 20.13 6.59
C GLN A 175 5.17 20.38 7.78
N TYR A 176 6.27 19.63 7.82
CA TYR A 176 7.34 19.81 8.80
C TYR A 176 8.69 19.87 8.09
N SER A 177 9.43 20.95 8.32
CA SER A 177 10.81 21.13 7.82
C SER A 177 11.77 21.14 9.00
N ARG A 178 12.91 20.42 8.89
CA ARG A 178 13.99 20.56 9.88
C ARG A 178 14.75 21.86 9.62
N ALA A 179 14.86 22.70 10.63
CA ALA A 179 15.84 23.77 10.62
C ALA A 179 17.24 23.15 10.82
N SER A 180 17.97 22.92 9.73
CA SER A 180 19.34 22.42 9.74
C SER A 180 20.23 23.41 9.00
N GLY A 181 21.28 23.90 9.69
CA GLY A 181 22.11 25.04 9.28
C GLY A 181 23.12 24.79 8.17
N SER A 182 22.97 23.76 7.34
CA SER A 182 23.88 23.54 6.20
C SER A 182 23.35 22.61 5.09
N THR A 183 22.27 21.88 5.31
CA THR A 183 21.57 21.12 4.26
C THR A 183 20.06 21.30 4.44
N GLN A 184 19.39 21.80 3.41
CA GLN A 184 17.92 21.77 3.33
C GLN A 184 17.49 20.31 3.18
N GLU A 185 17.13 19.66 4.29
CA GLU A 185 16.44 18.37 4.23
C GLU A 185 15.05 18.58 3.61
N GLU A 186 14.63 17.68 2.72
CA GLU A 186 13.27 17.70 2.16
C GLU A 186 12.23 17.63 3.29
N PRO A 187 11.19 18.49 3.24
CA PRO A 187 10.17 18.53 4.26
C PRO A 187 9.42 17.19 4.36
N GLU A 188 9.04 16.82 5.58
CA GLU A 188 8.03 15.78 5.82
C GLU A 188 6.67 16.42 5.47
N VAL A 189 6.03 15.92 4.41
CA VAL A 189 4.72 16.39 3.95
C VAL A 189 3.71 15.27 4.12
N TYR A 190 2.60 15.60 4.74
CA TYR A 190 1.45 14.74 4.89
C TYR A 190 0.20 15.39 4.35
N GLU A 191 -0.71 14.58 3.83
CA GLU A 191 -1.98 15.03 3.29
C GLU A 191 -3.11 14.24 3.96
N LEU A 192 -4.05 14.94 4.59
CA LEU A 192 -5.33 14.39 5.00
C LEU A 192 -6.37 14.77 3.95
N VAL A 193 -7.02 13.77 3.39
CA VAL A 193 -8.13 13.94 2.44
C VAL A 193 -9.39 13.37 3.08
N ILE A 194 -10.44 14.19 3.09
CA ILE A 194 -11.79 13.81 3.52
C ILE A 194 -12.73 14.25 2.41
N ASN A 195 -13.51 13.32 1.88
CA ASN A 195 -14.59 13.55 0.93
C ASN A 195 -15.78 12.65 1.28
N GLU A 196 -16.91 12.84 0.61
CA GLU A 196 -18.17 12.12 0.84
C GLU A 196 -18.00 10.58 0.93
N GLU A 197 -17.08 10.00 0.16
CA GLU A 197 -16.93 8.55 0.03
C GLU A 197 -15.70 7.97 0.74
N GLU A 198 -14.65 8.76 0.94
CA GLU A 198 -13.35 8.31 1.42
C GLU A 198 -12.69 9.30 2.38
N SER A 199 -12.04 8.76 3.40
CA SER A 199 -11.13 9.51 4.27
C SER A 199 -9.80 8.77 4.40
N TYR A 200 -8.70 9.44 4.07
CA TYR A 200 -7.37 8.86 4.15
C TYR A 200 -6.29 9.89 4.48
N PHE A 201 -5.20 9.39 5.05
CA PHE A 201 -3.99 10.15 5.34
C PHE A 201 -2.85 9.59 4.50
N TYR A 202 -2.06 10.47 3.90
CA TYR A 202 -1.01 10.12 2.94
C TYR A 202 0.32 10.75 3.38
N ASP A 203 1.30 9.88 3.64
CA ASP A 203 2.70 10.26 3.84
C ASP A 203 3.37 10.33 2.47
N VAL A 204 3.55 11.56 1.98
CA VAL A 204 4.03 11.84 0.64
C VAL A 204 5.45 11.31 0.44
N LYS A 205 6.32 11.55 1.44
CA LYS A 205 7.74 11.20 1.37
C LYS A 205 7.96 9.69 1.36
N ASN A 206 7.22 8.95 2.19
CA ASN A 206 7.37 7.50 2.29
C ASN A 206 6.39 6.74 1.39
N PHE A 207 5.64 7.44 0.54
CA PHE A 207 4.62 6.91 -0.34
C PHE A 207 3.67 5.92 0.36
N ARG A 208 3.14 6.31 1.53
CA ARG A 208 2.35 5.43 2.38
C ARG A 208 0.97 6.00 2.66
N PHE A 209 -0.04 5.17 2.42
CA PHE A 209 -1.44 5.49 2.64
C PHE A 209 -1.93 4.88 3.95
N TYR A 210 -2.79 5.63 4.62
CA TYR A 210 -3.47 5.22 5.84
C TYR A 210 -4.97 5.49 5.66
N THR A 211 -5.79 4.46 5.81
CA THR A 211 -7.25 4.60 5.78
C THR A 211 -7.80 4.49 7.20
N PHE A 212 -8.90 5.18 7.49
CA PHE A 212 -9.50 5.16 8.82
C PHE A 212 -10.53 4.03 8.92
N MET A 213 -10.55 3.32 10.05
CA MET A 213 -11.62 2.38 10.34
C MET A 213 -12.86 3.16 10.77
N GLU A 214 -13.98 2.89 10.11
CA GLU A 214 -15.31 3.31 10.57
C GLU A 214 -15.58 2.68 11.95
N GLU A 215 -16.13 3.46 12.88
CA GLU A 215 -16.57 2.99 14.21
C GLU A 215 -17.90 2.24 14.14
#